data_AF-A0A699UTD0-F1
#
_entry.id   AF-A0A699UTD0-F1
#
_cell.length_a   1.000
_cell.length_b   1.000
_cell.length_c   1.000
_cell.angle_alpha   90.00
_cell.angle_beta   90.00
_cell.angle_gamma   90.00
#
_symmetry.space_group_name_H-M   'P 1'
#
loop_
_entity.id
_entity.type
_entity.pdbx_description
1 polymer ?
#
loop_
_entity_poly.entity_id
_entity_poly.type
_entity_poly.pdbx_seq_one_letter_code
_entity_poly.pdbx_strand_id
1 'polypeptide(L)'
;NTRFFHGVLNKKRNQMAIRGVLVDGKWIDHPSEVKGEFFKHFYDRFNKPVDNRIPFETTFPNQISRDQQIELERMVTKEELKVAV
;
A
#
# COMPACT_ATOMS: atom_id res chain seq x y z
N ASN A 1 13.71 5.05 -26.12
CA ASN A 1 12.30 4.78 -26.51
C ASN A 1 11.32 4.99 -25.35
N THR A 2 11.49 6.04 -24.53
CA THR A 2 10.68 6.28 -23.31
C THR A 2 9.38 7.02 -23.59
N ARG A 3 9.36 7.89 -24.61
CA ARG A 3 8.19 8.68 -25.02
C ARG A 3 6.94 7.84 -25.29
N PHE A 4 7.10 6.67 -25.90
CA PHE A 4 6.00 5.74 -26.16
C PHE A 4 5.35 5.25 -24.86
N PHE A 5 6.16 4.72 -23.93
CA PHE A 5 5.68 4.21 -22.65
C PHE A 5 5.05 5.31 -21.77
N HIS A 6 5.65 6.51 -21.75
CA HIS A 6 5.04 7.66 -21.06
C HIS A 6 3.69 8.04 -21.66
N GLY A 7 3.56 8.01 -22.99
CA GLY A 7 2.29 8.28 -23.67
C GLY A 7 1.19 7.28 -23.28
N VAL A 8 1.51 5.99 -23.25
CA VAL A 8 0.59 4.93 -22.84
C VAL A 8 0.14 5.12 -21.38
N LEU A 9 1.09 5.39 -20.47
CA LEU A 9 0.79 5.60 -19.04
C LEU A 9 -0.08 6.84 -18.81
N ASN A 10 0.24 7.96 -19.46
CA ASN A 10 -0.53 9.20 -19.31
C ASN A 10 -1.94 9.06 -19.87
N LYS A 11 -2.10 8.38 -21.01
CA LYS A 11 -3.42 8.08 -21.57
C LYS A 11 -4.26 7.25 -20.61
N LYS A 12 -3.69 6.19 -20.02
CA LYS A 12 -4.37 5.33 -19.05
C LYS A 12 -4.74 6.09 -17.78
N ARG A 13 -3.84 6.92 -17.24
CA ARG A 13 -4.12 7.79 -16.07
C ARG A 13 -5.26 8.76 -16.34
N ASN A 14 -5.27 9.42 -17.50
CA ASN A 14 -6.33 10.35 -17.86
C ASN A 14 -7.69 9.67 -18.08
N GLN A 15 -7.69 8.43 -18.62
CA GLN A 15 -8.91 7.65 -18.78
C GLN A 15 -9.50 7.19 -17.43
N MET A 16 -8.65 6.85 -16.47
CA MET A 16 -9.07 6.41 -15.12
C MET A 16 -9.22 7.57 -14.14
N ALA A 17 -9.03 8.82 -14.58
CA ALA A 17 -9.13 9.98 -13.71
C ALA A 17 -10.57 10.20 -13.27
N ILE A 18 -10.79 10.18 -11.97
CA ILE A 18 -12.07 10.54 -11.36
C ILE A 18 -12.18 12.06 -11.41
N ARG A 19 -13.16 12.57 -12.17
CA ARG A 19 -13.36 14.01 -12.38
C ARG A 19 -14.19 14.68 -11.28
N GLY A 20 -14.91 13.89 -10.51
CA GLY A 20 -15.78 14.34 -9.45
C GLY A 20 -16.61 13.19 -8.89
N VAL A 21 -17.33 13.48 -7.82
CA VAL A 21 -18.21 12.55 -7.12
C VAL A 21 -19.53 13.24 -6.82
N LEU A 22 -20.63 12.49 -6.91
CA LEU A 22 -21.95 12.96 -6.52
C LEU A 22 -22.19 12.59 -5.05
N VAL A 23 -22.35 13.60 -4.20
CA VAL A 23 -22.59 13.43 -2.75
C VAL A 23 -23.82 14.26 -2.37
N ASP A 24 -24.83 13.63 -1.77
CA ASP A 24 -26.07 14.27 -1.33
C ASP A 24 -26.74 15.17 -2.39
N GLY A 25 -26.71 14.72 -3.65
CA GLY A 25 -27.27 15.46 -4.80
C GLY A 25 -26.41 16.62 -5.32
N LYS A 26 -25.26 16.89 -4.70
CA LYS A 26 -24.28 17.89 -5.15
C LYS A 26 -23.13 17.22 -5.90
N TRP A 27 -22.80 17.74 -7.08
CA TRP A 27 -21.58 17.36 -7.79
C TRP A 27 -20.37 18.07 -7.19
N ILE A 28 -19.37 17.30 -6.76
CA ILE A 28 -18.12 17.80 -6.19
C ILE A 28 -16.99 17.42 -7.13
N ASP A 29 -16.23 18.40 -7.62
CA ASP A 29 -15.09 18.21 -8.54
C ASP A 29 -13.77 18.78 -8.00
N HIS A 30 -13.80 19.52 -6.89
CA HIS A 30 -12.59 20.05 -6.27
C HIS A 30 -11.72 18.88 -5.75
N PRO A 31 -10.45 18.74 -6.18
CA PRO A 31 -9.65 17.55 -5.90
C PRO A 31 -9.49 17.22 -4.40
N SER A 32 -9.39 18.24 -3.55
CA SER A 32 -9.27 18.06 -2.11
C SER A 32 -10.55 17.50 -1.49
N GLU A 33 -11.72 17.97 -1.95
CA GLU A 33 -13.02 17.50 -1.47
C GLU A 33 -13.31 16.07 -1.96
N VAL A 34 -13.04 15.78 -3.24
CA VAL A 34 -13.15 14.41 -3.79
C VAL A 34 -12.30 13.44 -2.95
N LYS A 35 -11.05 13.78 -2.64
CA LYS A 35 -10.19 12.94 -1.79
C LYS A 35 -10.78 12.74 -0.39
N GLY A 36 -11.34 13.80 0.20
CA GLY A 36 -11.98 13.74 1.52
C GLY A 36 -13.16 12.77 1.54
N GLU A 37 -14.02 12.82 0.52
CA GLU A 37 -15.19 11.94 0.40
C GLU A 37 -14.79 10.47 0.22
N PHE A 38 -13.79 10.20 -0.64
CA PHE A 38 -13.24 8.85 -0.78
C PHE A 38 -12.61 8.34 0.52
N PHE A 39 -11.86 9.20 1.22
CA PHE A 39 -11.28 8.85 2.51
C PHE A 39 -12.37 8.48 3.51
N LYS A 40 -13.39 9.32 3.68
CA LYS A 40 -14.51 9.09 4.60
C LYS A 40 -15.24 7.78 4.27
N HIS A 41 -15.58 7.57 3.00
CA HIS A 41 -16.26 6.35 2.54
C HIS A 41 -15.51 5.07 2.93
N PHE A 42 -14.20 5.05 2.69
CA PHE A 42 -13.38 3.88 3.00
C PHE A 42 -13.02 3.79 4.47
N TYR A 43 -12.86 4.91 5.15
CA TYR A 43 -12.71 4.96 6.59
C TYR A 43 -13.91 4.27 7.22
N ASP A 44 -15.14 4.71 6.97
CA ASP A 44 -16.34 4.13 7.56
C ASP A 44 -16.50 2.63 7.21
N ARG A 45 -16.15 2.23 5.98
CA ARG A 45 -16.24 0.83 5.53
C ARG A 45 -15.20 -0.09 6.16
N PHE A 46 -13.96 0.39 6.35
CA PHE A 46 -12.84 -0.41 6.83
C PHE A 46 -12.50 -0.14 8.30
N ASN A 47 -13.15 0.83 8.93
CA ASN A 47 -13.05 1.06 10.36
C ASN A 47 -13.71 -0.13 11.06
N LYS A 48 -12.86 -1.05 11.53
CA LYS A 48 -13.29 -2.32 12.12
C LYS A 48 -14.05 -2.05 13.43
N PRO A 49 -15.19 -2.70 13.72
CA PRO A 49 -15.54 -2.96 15.11
C PRO A 49 -14.44 -3.84 15.72
N VAL A 50 -13.91 -3.43 16.88
CA VAL A 50 -12.81 -4.13 17.55
C VAL A 50 -13.23 -5.54 17.99
N ASP A 51 -14.54 -5.76 18.17
CA ASP A 51 -15.09 -6.93 18.89
C ASP A 51 -15.10 -8.26 18.13
N ASN A 52 -14.98 -8.27 16.79
CA ASN A 52 -15.09 -9.50 15.98
C ASN A 52 -13.77 -9.92 15.30
N ARG A 53 -12.62 -9.40 15.78
CA ARG A 53 -11.33 -9.91 15.29
C ARG A 53 -11.14 -11.30 15.89
N ILE A 54 -11.18 -12.33 15.06
CA ILE A 54 -10.70 -13.67 15.44
C ILE A 54 -9.29 -13.46 16.01
N PRO A 55 -9.03 -13.84 17.29
CA PRO A 55 -7.71 -13.80 17.85
C PRO A 55 -6.77 -14.53 16.90
N PHE A 56 -5.65 -13.91 16.54
CA PHE A 56 -4.56 -14.60 15.87
C PHE A 56 -3.90 -15.53 16.90
N GLU A 57 -4.59 -16.61 17.28
CA GLU A 57 -4.09 -17.66 18.17
C GLU A 57 -3.27 -18.71 17.40
N THR A 58 -2.38 -18.25 16.52
CA THR A 58 -1.42 -19.17 15.89
C THR A 58 -0.06 -18.49 15.81
N THR A 59 0.94 -19.16 16.38
CA THR A 59 2.33 -18.96 15.97
C THR A 59 2.43 -19.36 14.50
N PHE A 60 2.99 -18.49 13.65
CA PHE A 60 3.22 -18.83 12.26
C PHE A 60 4.06 -20.13 12.19
N PRO A 61 3.68 -21.12 11.37
CA PRO A 61 4.39 -22.40 11.31
C PRO A 61 5.84 -22.24 10.84
N ASN A 62 6.11 -21.19 10.05
CA ASN A 62 7.43 -20.86 9.54
C ASN A 62 7.98 -19.64 10.28
N GLN A 63 8.51 -19.87 11.48
CA GLN A 63 9.30 -18.88 12.20
C GLN A 63 10.77 -19.23 12.08
N ILE A 64 11.57 -18.24 11.73
CA ILE A 64 13.03 -18.34 11.79
C ILE A 64 13.47 -18.38 13.26
N SER A 65 14.53 -19.15 13.54
CA SER A 65 15.08 -19.26 14.89
C SER A 65 15.62 -17.91 15.37
N ARG A 66 15.84 -17.77 16.68
CA ARG A 66 16.43 -16.54 17.22
C ARG A 66 17.81 -16.25 16.62
N ASP A 67 18.59 -17.28 16.37
CA ASP A 67 19.92 -17.15 15.76
C ASP A 67 19.83 -16.67 14.31
N GLN A 68 18.87 -17.19 13.54
CA GLN A 68 18.62 -16.74 12.17
C GLN A 68 18.15 -15.28 12.13
N GLN A 69 17.35 -14.84 13.10
CA GLN A 69 16.98 -13.43 13.23
C GLN A 69 18.22 -12.57 13.47
N ILE A 70 19.07 -12.96 14.42
CA ILE A 70 20.31 -12.23 14.74
C ILE A 70 21.23 -12.16 13.53
N GLU A 71 21.36 -13.26 12.77
CA GLU A 71 22.15 -13.30 11.55
C GLU A 71 21.63 -12.31 10.49
N LEU A 72 20.31 -12.30 10.25
CA LEU A 72 19.68 -11.39 9.28
C LEU A 72 19.74 -9.92 9.71
N GLU A 73 19.73 -9.65 11.01
CA GLU A 73 19.81 -8.30 11.57
C GLU A 73 21.25 -7.79 11.73
N ARG A 74 22.26 -8.67 11.59
CA ARG A 74 23.67 -8.30 11.74
C ARG A 74 24.13 -7.43 10.57
N MET A 75 25.07 -6.53 10.86
CA MET A 75 25.84 -5.84 9.83
C MET A 75 26.60 -6.83 8.94
N VAL A 76 26.61 -6.54 7.64
CA VAL A 76 27.38 -7.28 6.62
C VAL A 76 28.87 -6.97 6.77
N THR A 77 29.71 -8.00 6.69
CA THR A 77 31.17 -7.88 6.79
C THR A 77 31.83 -7.58 5.44
N LYS A 78 33.06 -7.06 5.48
CA LYS A 78 33.84 -6.80 4.24
C LYS A 78 34.24 -8.09 3.55
N GLU A 79 34.46 -9.16 4.32
CA GLU A 79 34.81 -10.49 3.83
C GLU A 79 33.64 -11.12 3.08
N GLU A 80 32.42 -11.03 3.60
CA GLU A 80 31.21 -11.46 2.89
C GLU A 80 31.02 -10.71 1.57
N LEU A 81 31.27 -9.39 1.56
CA LEU A 81 31.23 -8.60 0.32
C LEU A 81 32.28 -9.03 -0.70
N LYS A 82 33.48 -9.43 -0.26
CA LYS A 82 34.54 -9.92 -1.15
C LYS A 82 34.23 -11.27 -1.77
N VAL A 83 33.45 -12.12 -1.10
CA VAL A 83 33.06 -13.44 -1.62
C VAL A 83 31.90 -13.33 -2.61
N ALA A 84 31.04 -12.32 -2.45
CA ALA A 84 29.89 -12.10 -3.32
C ALA A 84 30.21 -11.40 -4.66
N VAL A 85 31.44 -10.91 -4.84
CA VAL A 85 31.94 -10.20 -6.03
C VAL A 85 32.94 -11.08 -6.77
#